data_AF-A0A1W9H991-F1
#
_entry.id   AF-A0A1W9H991-F1
#
_cell.length_a   1.000
_cell.length_b   1.000
_cell.length_c   1.000
_cell.angle_alpha   90.00
_cell.angle_beta   90.00
_cell.angle_gamma   90.00
#
_symmetry.space_group_name_H-M   'P 1'
#
loop_
_entity.id
_entity.type
_entity.pdbx_description
1 polymer ?
#
loop_
_entity_poly.entity_id
_entity_poly.type
_entity_poly.pdbx_seq_one_letter_code
_entity_poly.pdbx_strand_id
1 'polypeptide(L)'
;MIGREKLSGESPVPPEPPPPRRRWAQIAGIVLTLAMVVGVGFQLFGQGWGNFARSVPSDPWFYLAFVALYFALPLGDYVIFRRLWDIPLEGLGALIKKRIANEVLFGYSGEAYFYAWAKDRARNVAAPFGAVKDVSILSALAGNAVTLALIGLSLPFAAHLGAAQAQGLGLSALFVVAISVPFLLFRRRVFSLPGAELRYVFWVHIARLVASTVLLALVWALALPQVPLGAWLLLSAVRMIVGRLPFVPNKDLLFANFVGLLGAGQGLPMPVALIAGLTLVVHVLLLGAFPLAALFRSRR
;
A
#
# COMPACT_ATOMS: atom_id res chain seq x y z
N MET A 1 75.67 -23.50 -4.79
CA MET A 1 74.87 -22.28 -4.99
C MET A 1 73.45 -22.69 -5.34
N ILE A 2 72.50 -22.19 -4.55
CA ILE A 2 71.07 -22.51 -4.57
C ILE A 2 70.37 -21.58 -5.57
N GLY A 3 69.39 -22.09 -6.31
CA GLY A 3 68.47 -21.27 -7.11
C GLY A 3 67.31 -22.08 -7.65
N ARG A 4 66.38 -22.49 -6.77
CA ARG A 4 65.06 -23.03 -7.15
C ARG A 4 64.22 -21.92 -7.80
N GLU A 5 63.92 -22.03 -9.09
CA GLU A 5 62.82 -21.26 -9.67
C GLU A 5 61.48 -21.96 -9.38
N LYS A 6 60.58 -21.19 -8.78
CA LYS A 6 59.25 -21.59 -8.35
C LYS A 6 58.36 -21.87 -9.56
N LEU A 7 57.83 -23.09 -9.61
CA LEU A 7 56.55 -23.40 -10.21
C LEU A 7 55.45 -22.63 -9.44
N SER A 8 54.73 -21.73 -10.11
CA SER A 8 53.39 -21.33 -9.68
C SER A 8 52.56 -20.92 -10.90
N GLY A 9 52.09 -21.93 -11.64
CA GLY A 9 50.94 -21.77 -12.51
C GLY A 9 49.70 -21.66 -11.64
N GLU A 10 49.27 -20.44 -11.35
CA GLU A 10 48.00 -20.18 -10.69
C GLU A 10 46.91 -20.20 -11.75
N SER A 11 46.25 -21.34 -11.90
CA SER A 11 45.06 -21.48 -12.73
C SER A 11 44.00 -20.47 -12.28
N PRO A 12 43.25 -19.83 -13.19
CA PRO A 12 42.20 -18.90 -12.81
C PRO A 12 41.13 -19.67 -12.02
N VAL A 13 40.91 -19.27 -10.77
CA VAL A 13 39.88 -19.83 -9.89
C VAL A 13 38.53 -19.64 -10.60
N PRO A 14 37.80 -20.74 -10.92
CA PRO A 14 36.49 -20.62 -11.54
C PRO A 14 35.55 -19.87 -10.59
N PRO A 15 34.66 -19.00 -11.12
CA PRO A 15 33.73 -18.26 -10.27
C PRO A 15 32.89 -19.25 -9.45
N GLU A 16 32.80 -19.02 -8.14
CA GLU A 16 31.99 -19.84 -7.25
C GLU A 16 30.55 -19.94 -7.78
N PRO A 17 29.95 -21.14 -7.80
CA PRO A 17 28.58 -21.30 -8.22
C PRO A 17 27.67 -20.46 -7.31
N PRO A 18 26.67 -19.75 -7.86
CA PRO A 18 25.76 -18.95 -7.05
C PRO A 18 25.10 -19.84 -6.00
N PRO A 19 24.95 -19.38 -4.74
CA PRO A 19 24.42 -20.20 -3.67
C PRO A 19 23.02 -20.73 -4.07
N PRO A 20 22.69 -21.99 -3.73
CA PRO A 20 21.42 -22.59 -4.12
C PRO A 20 20.26 -21.71 -3.62
N ARG A 21 19.40 -21.26 -4.55
CA ARG A 21 18.16 -20.55 -4.20
C ARG A 21 17.41 -21.39 -3.17
N ARG A 22 17.31 -20.89 -1.93
CA ARG A 22 16.70 -21.61 -0.81
C ARG A 22 15.27 -22.00 -1.18
N ARG A 23 15.02 -23.31 -1.35
CA ARG A 23 13.70 -23.87 -1.72
C ARG A 23 12.54 -23.32 -0.88
N TRP A 24 12.81 -23.03 0.40
CA TRP A 24 11.86 -22.38 1.33
C TRP A 24 11.34 -21.01 0.87
N ALA A 25 12.17 -20.17 0.24
CA ALA A 25 11.74 -18.86 -0.26
C ALA A 25 10.80 -18.98 -1.47
N GLN A 26 11.02 -20.00 -2.32
CA GLN A 26 10.13 -20.32 -3.43
C GLN A 26 8.79 -20.86 -2.93
N ILE A 27 8.82 -21.79 -1.96
CA ILE A 27 7.61 -22.33 -1.33
C ILE A 27 6.81 -21.20 -0.66
N ALA A 28 7.46 -20.32 0.10
CA ALA A 28 6.81 -19.16 0.72
C ALA A 28 6.15 -18.24 -0.33
N GLY A 29 6.81 -17.98 -1.45
CA GLY A 29 6.23 -17.21 -2.56
C GLY A 29 5.01 -17.87 -3.20
N ILE A 30 5.04 -19.20 -3.38
CA ILE A 30 3.91 -19.97 -3.92
C ILE A 30 2.73 -19.95 -2.95
N VAL A 31 2.97 -20.25 -1.67
CA VAL A 31 1.95 -20.24 -0.62
C VAL A 31 1.30 -18.85 -0.50
N LEU A 32 2.11 -17.79 -0.52
CA LEU A 32 1.58 -16.42 -0.47
C LEU A 32 0.70 -16.11 -1.69
N THR A 33 1.14 -16.50 -2.89
CA THR A 33 0.38 -16.28 -4.12
C THR A 33 -0.94 -17.06 -4.10
N LEU A 34 -0.92 -18.33 -3.67
CA LEU A 34 -2.13 -19.13 -3.50
C LEU A 34 -3.08 -18.52 -2.48
N ALA A 35 -2.56 -18.06 -1.35
CA ALA A 35 -3.35 -17.39 -0.34
C ALA A 35 -4.00 -16.11 -0.89
N MET A 36 -3.28 -15.33 -1.71
CA MET A 36 -3.85 -14.16 -2.40
C MET A 36 -4.98 -14.56 -3.34
N VAL A 37 -4.81 -15.61 -4.15
CA VAL A 37 -5.86 -16.10 -5.06
C VAL A 37 -7.11 -16.52 -4.27
N VAL A 38 -6.92 -17.26 -3.17
CA VAL A 38 -8.01 -17.71 -2.30
C VAL A 38 -8.72 -16.53 -1.64
N GLY A 39 -7.98 -15.57 -1.06
CA GLY A 39 -8.57 -14.40 -0.41
C GLY A 39 -9.35 -13.53 -1.39
N VAL A 40 -8.86 -13.37 -2.63
CA VAL A 40 -9.59 -12.70 -3.71
C VAL A 40 -10.87 -13.46 -4.06
N GLY A 41 -10.78 -14.79 -4.21
CA GLY A 41 -11.94 -15.64 -4.45
C GLY A 41 -13.05 -15.46 -3.40
N PHE A 42 -12.70 -15.51 -2.12
CA PHE A 42 -13.66 -15.29 -1.03
C PHE A 42 -14.35 -13.93 -1.11
N GLN A 43 -13.62 -12.86 -1.43
CA GLN A 43 -14.20 -11.53 -1.57
C GLN A 43 -15.13 -11.44 -2.79
N LEU A 44 -14.79 -12.11 -3.91
CA LEU A 44 -15.61 -12.12 -5.13
C LEU A 44 -16.94 -12.87 -4.93
N PHE A 45 -16.89 -14.05 -4.32
CA PHE A 45 -18.08 -14.89 -4.14
C PHE A 45 -19.03 -14.40 -3.03
N GLY A 46 -18.54 -13.59 -2.08
CA GLY A 46 -19.36 -13.03 -1.00
C GLY A 46 -20.18 -11.78 -1.38
N GLN A 47 -19.85 -11.07 -2.46
CA GLN A 47 -20.41 -9.72 -2.74
C GLN A 47 -21.51 -9.65 -3.82
N GLY A 48 -21.88 -10.77 -4.47
CA GLY A 48 -23.02 -10.84 -5.39
C GLY A 48 -22.81 -10.16 -6.76
N TRP A 49 -22.57 -10.96 -7.80
CA TRP A 49 -22.19 -10.49 -9.15
C TRP A 49 -23.30 -9.73 -9.92
N GLY A 50 -24.57 -9.99 -9.60
CA GLY A 50 -25.72 -9.59 -10.45
C GLY A 50 -26.03 -8.09 -10.53
N ASN A 51 -25.54 -7.29 -9.58
CA ASN A 51 -25.71 -5.82 -9.56
C ASN A 51 -24.44 -5.07 -10.00
N PHE A 52 -23.28 -5.72 -10.00
CA PHE A 52 -22.00 -5.09 -10.34
C PHE A 52 -21.93 -4.67 -11.81
N ALA A 53 -22.31 -5.56 -12.73
CA ALA A 53 -22.23 -5.30 -14.18
C ALA A 53 -23.14 -4.16 -14.66
N ARG A 54 -24.26 -3.91 -13.97
CA ARG A 54 -25.21 -2.82 -14.31
C ARG A 54 -24.84 -1.48 -13.70
N SER A 55 -23.84 -1.44 -12.83
CA SER A 55 -23.45 -0.26 -12.05
C SER A 55 -22.11 0.33 -12.48
N VAL A 56 -21.53 -0.15 -13.58
CA VAL A 56 -20.23 0.30 -14.07
C VAL A 56 -20.40 1.60 -14.87
N PRO A 57 -19.70 2.70 -14.52
CA PRO A 57 -19.76 3.96 -15.25
C PRO A 57 -19.32 3.80 -16.70
N SER A 58 -20.00 4.49 -17.62
CA SER A 58 -19.64 4.52 -19.04
C SER A 58 -18.53 5.53 -19.37
N ASP A 59 -18.25 6.48 -18.47
CA ASP A 59 -17.26 7.55 -18.68
C ASP A 59 -15.81 7.02 -18.64
N PRO A 60 -15.02 7.18 -19.72
CA PRO A 60 -13.60 6.79 -19.74
C PRO A 60 -12.75 7.46 -18.66
N TRP A 61 -13.08 8.70 -18.26
CA TRP A 61 -12.31 9.43 -17.24
C TRP A 61 -12.38 8.77 -15.87
N PHE A 62 -13.49 8.09 -15.57
CA PHE A 62 -13.63 7.31 -14.34
C PHE A 62 -12.54 6.23 -14.26
N TYR A 63 -12.32 5.49 -15.35
CA TYR A 63 -11.32 4.42 -15.39
C TYR A 63 -9.89 4.95 -15.35
N LEU A 64 -9.61 6.08 -16.01
CA LEU A 64 -8.31 6.73 -15.92
C LEU A 64 -8.00 7.19 -14.50
N ALA A 65 -8.96 7.84 -13.84
CA ALA A 65 -8.82 8.26 -12.44
C ALA A 65 -8.69 7.05 -11.50
N PHE A 66 -9.43 5.97 -11.74
CA PHE A 66 -9.36 4.73 -10.96
C PHE A 66 -8.01 4.04 -11.13
N VAL A 67 -7.48 3.95 -12.35
CA VAL A 67 -6.14 3.39 -12.62
C VAL A 67 -5.07 4.24 -11.93
N ALA A 68 -5.16 5.57 -12.01
CA ALA A 68 -4.25 6.47 -11.30
C ALA A 68 -4.33 6.27 -9.77
N LEU A 69 -5.55 6.18 -9.22
CA LEU A 69 -5.79 5.89 -7.80
C LEU A 69 -5.17 4.56 -7.39
N TYR A 70 -5.36 3.52 -8.21
CA TYR A 70 -4.79 2.21 -7.97
C TYR A 70 -3.25 2.31 -7.96
N PHE A 71 -2.62 2.88 -8.98
CA PHE A 71 -1.17 2.90 -9.04
C PHE A 71 -0.50 3.93 -8.11
N ALA A 72 -1.24 4.89 -7.53
CA ALA A 72 -0.68 5.87 -6.60
C ALA A 72 0.10 5.22 -5.45
N LEU A 73 -0.43 4.14 -4.85
CA LEU A 73 0.25 3.43 -3.76
C LEU A 73 1.57 2.77 -4.17
N PRO A 74 1.58 1.83 -5.14
CA PRO A 74 2.81 1.15 -5.56
C PRO A 74 3.81 2.11 -6.22
N LEU A 75 3.37 3.15 -6.93
CA LEU A 75 4.27 4.17 -7.50
C LEU A 75 4.94 4.99 -6.40
N GLY A 76 4.20 5.40 -5.36
CA GLY A 76 4.80 6.11 -4.23
C GLY A 76 5.86 5.27 -3.50
N ASP A 77 5.57 3.98 -3.27
CA ASP A 77 6.57 3.06 -2.71
C ASP A 77 7.76 2.87 -3.68
N TYR A 78 7.51 2.85 -4.99
CA TYR A 78 8.58 2.70 -5.98
C TYR A 78 9.51 3.90 -5.97
N VAL A 79 8.98 5.13 -5.93
CA VAL A 79 9.76 6.36 -5.80
C VAL A 79 10.62 6.38 -4.54
N ILE A 80 10.12 5.80 -3.44
CA ILE A 80 10.88 5.64 -2.20
C ILE A 80 12.02 4.64 -2.38
N PHE A 81 11.70 3.40 -2.74
CA PHE A 81 12.70 2.33 -2.79
C PHE A 81 13.65 2.45 -3.99
N ARG A 82 13.27 3.17 -5.04
CA ARG A 82 14.17 3.56 -6.14
C ARG A 82 15.27 4.48 -5.62
N ARG A 83 14.94 5.42 -4.74
CA ARG A 83 15.96 6.28 -4.11
C ARG A 83 16.79 5.53 -3.08
N LEU A 84 16.15 4.73 -2.22
CA LEU A 84 16.85 4.06 -1.12
C LEU A 84 17.77 2.93 -1.59
N TRP A 85 17.37 2.17 -2.61
CA TRP A 85 18.03 0.92 -3.00
C TRP A 85 18.29 0.79 -4.51
N ASP A 86 18.03 1.84 -5.29
CA ASP A 86 18.20 1.83 -6.75
C ASP A 86 17.50 0.64 -7.44
N ILE A 87 16.31 0.26 -6.95
CA ILE A 87 15.59 -0.90 -7.52
C ILE A 87 15.22 -0.67 -8.99
N PRO A 88 15.34 -1.68 -9.86
CA PRO A 88 14.97 -1.54 -11.27
C PRO A 88 13.44 -1.52 -11.43
N LEU A 89 12.94 -1.30 -12.66
CA LEU A 89 11.51 -1.22 -12.93
C LEU A 89 10.74 -2.51 -12.54
N GLU A 90 11.39 -3.67 -12.53
CA GLU A 90 10.81 -4.92 -12.03
C GLU A 90 10.40 -4.83 -10.55
N GLY A 91 11.01 -3.93 -9.78
CA GLY A 91 10.65 -3.64 -8.40
C GLY A 91 9.23 -3.10 -8.26
N LEU A 92 8.69 -2.44 -9.29
CA LEU A 92 7.27 -2.03 -9.30
C LEU A 92 6.36 -3.26 -9.24
N GLY A 93 6.71 -4.34 -9.94
CA GLY A 93 5.95 -5.61 -9.88
C GLY A 93 5.95 -6.23 -8.48
N ALA A 94 7.08 -6.14 -7.76
CA ALA A 94 7.15 -6.59 -6.37
C ALA A 94 6.32 -5.71 -5.43
N LEU A 95 6.28 -4.40 -5.66
CA LEU A 95 5.48 -3.46 -4.87
C LEU A 95 3.97 -3.60 -5.13
N ILE A 96 3.57 -3.93 -6.36
CA ILE A 96 2.20 -4.30 -6.67
C ILE A 96 1.81 -5.56 -5.89
N LYS A 97 2.65 -6.60 -5.90
CA LYS A 97 2.40 -7.82 -5.10
C LYS A 97 2.36 -7.55 -3.60
N LYS A 98 3.24 -6.65 -3.10
CA LYS A 98 3.19 -6.16 -1.72
C LYS A 98 1.82 -5.57 -1.39
N ARG A 99 1.29 -4.69 -2.24
CA ARG A 99 -0.05 -4.11 -2.06
C ARG A 99 -1.10 -5.22 -1.98
N ILE A 100 -1.13 -6.10 -2.98
CA ILE A 100 -2.15 -7.17 -3.07
C ILE A 100 -2.10 -8.05 -1.82
N ALA A 101 -0.89 -8.37 -1.32
CA ALA A 101 -0.72 -9.14 -0.08
C ALA A 101 -1.35 -8.41 1.11
N ASN A 102 -1.04 -7.13 1.28
CA ASN A 102 -1.51 -6.31 2.39
C ASN A 102 -3.03 -6.12 2.40
N GLU A 103 -3.65 -6.16 1.23
CA GLU A 103 -5.09 -5.93 1.06
C GLU A 103 -5.90 -7.23 1.21
N VAL A 104 -5.38 -8.35 0.69
CA VAL A 104 -6.12 -9.63 0.59
C VAL A 104 -5.84 -10.59 1.75
N LEU A 105 -4.64 -10.56 2.33
CA LEU A 105 -4.23 -11.47 3.39
C LEU A 105 -4.34 -10.79 4.75
N PHE A 106 -3.22 -10.70 5.47
CA PHE A 106 -3.07 -9.88 6.65
C PHE A 106 -2.31 -8.61 6.27
N GLY A 107 -2.74 -7.49 6.84
CA GLY A 107 -1.93 -6.27 6.82
C GLY A 107 -0.54 -6.60 7.35
N TYR A 108 0.50 -6.18 6.65
CA TYR A 108 1.92 -6.46 6.90
C TYR A 108 2.54 -7.69 6.20
N SER A 109 1.73 -8.55 5.58
CA SER A 109 2.26 -9.70 4.82
C SER A 109 3.04 -9.26 3.56
N GLY A 110 2.67 -8.12 2.97
CA GLY A 110 3.35 -7.54 1.82
C GLY A 110 4.75 -7.03 2.14
N GLU A 111 4.97 -6.50 3.34
CA GLU A 111 6.27 -6.03 3.82
C GLU A 111 7.25 -7.19 3.93
N ALA A 112 6.81 -8.32 4.49
CA ALA A 112 7.62 -9.54 4.56
C ALA A 112 7.98 -10.07 3.16
N TYR A 113 7.01 -10.08 2.24
CA TYR A 113 7.23 -10.43 0.84
C TYR A 113 8.26 -9.51 0.17
N PHE A 114 8.07 -8.19 0.30
CA PHE A 114 8.92 -7.21 -0.36
C PHE A 114 10.34 -7.22 0.20
N TYR A 115 10.48 -7.42 1.52
CA TYR A 115 11.77 -7.64 2.16
C TYR A 115 12.51 -8.86 1.55
N ALA A 116 11.83 -10.00 1.44
CA ALA A 116 12.42 -11.21 0.84
C ALA A 116 12.82 -10.98 -0.63
N TRP A 117 11.95 -10.31 -1.39
CA TRP A 117 12.23 -9.97 -2.78
C TRP A 117 13.46 -9.04 -2.91
N ALA A 118 13.55 -8.00 -2.07
CA ALA A 118 14.63 -7.02 -2.11
C ALA A 118 15.97 -7.66 -1.73
N LYS A 119 15.99 -8.53 -0.72
CA LYS A 119 17.20 -9.26 -0.30
C LYS A 119 17.83 -10.06 -1.45
N ASP A 120 17.01 -10.65 -2.31
CA ASP A 120 17.48 -11.51 -3.40
C ASP A 120 17.87 -10.76 -4.69
N ARG A 121 17.47 -9.48 -4.84
CA ARG A 121 17.49 -8.79 -6.16
C ARG A 121 18.01 -7.36 -6.14
N ALA A 122 17.96 -6.66 -5.01
CA ALA A 122 18.47 -5.31 -4.93
C ALA A 122 20.00 -5.36 -4.68
N ARG A 123 20.76 -4.95 -5.69
CA ARG A 123 22.22 -4.81 -5.61
C ARG A 123 22.50 -3.66 -4.64
N ASN A 124 23.27 -3.90 -3.58
CA ASN A 124 23.68 -2.91 -2.56
C ASN A 124 22.63 -2.51 -1.51
N VAL A 125 21.85 -3.46 -0.97
CA VAL A 125 21.06 -3.17 0.24
C VAL A 125 21.85 -3.47 1.50
N ALA A 126 22.53 -2.47 2.05
CA ALA A 126 22.97 -2.51 3.44
C ALA A 126 21.70 -2.49 4.34
N ALA A 127 21.42 -3.60 5.03
CA ALA A 127 20.31 -3.75 5.99
C ALA A 127 18.88 -3.48 5.43
N PRO A 128 18.36 -4.33 4.51
CA PRO A 128 17.02 -4.17 3.92
C PRO A 128 15.90 -4.09 4.96
N PHE A 129 16.06 -4.77 6.10
CA PHE A 129 15.08 -4.78 7.16
C PHE A 129 14.87 -3.39 7.79
N GLY A 130 15.96 -2.67 8.07
CA GLY A 130 15.90 -1.34 8.70
C GLY A 130 15.14 -0.34 7.84
N ALA A 131 15.42 -0.31 6.54
CA ALA A 131 14.74 0.55 5.60
C ALA A 131 13.25 0.18 5.41
N VAL A 132 12.90 -1.11 5.29
CA VAL A 132 11.48 -1.52 5.22
C VAL A 132 10.72 -1.10 6.48
N LYS A 133 11.32 -1.33 7.66
CA LYS A 133 10.75 -0.94 8.95
C LYS A 133 10.56 0.58 9.03
N ASP A 134 11.57 1.37 8.68
CA ASP A 134 11.53 2.83 8.73
C ASP A 134 10.45 3.40 7.80
N VAL A 135 10.36 2.89 6.57
CA VAL A 135 9.34 3.29 5.59
C VAL A 135 7.94 2.94 6.10
N SER A 136 7.74 1.75 6.68
CA SER A 136 6.45 1.36 7.25
C SER A 136 6.03 2.26 8.43
N ILE A 137 6.96 2.59 9.33
CA ILE A 137 6.71 3.52 10.44
C ILE A 137 6.39 4.92 9.91
N LEU A 138 7.15 5.42 8.93
CA LEU A 138 6.91 6.74 8.34
C LEU A 138 5.59 6.79 7.57
N SER A 139 5.16 5.72 6.91
CA SER A 139 3.84 5.63 6.27
C SER A 139 2.72 5.75 7.31
N ALA A 140 2.89 5.15 8.50
CA ALA A 140 1.93 5.29 9.60
C ALA A 140 1.93 6.72 10.16
N LEU A 141 3.11 7.31 10.42
CA LEU A 141 3.24 8.68 10.93
C LEU A 141 2.73 9.74 9.96
N ALA A 142 3.06 9.64 8.68
CA ALA A 142 2.53 10.52 7.63
C ALA A 142 1.01 10.40 7.56
N GLY A 143 0.51 9.18 7.70
CA GLY A 143 -0.91 8.92 7.80
C GLY A 143 -1.60 9.62 8.97
N ASN A 144 -1.02 9.51 10.16
CA ASN A 144 -1.51 10.19 11.36
C ASN A 144 -1.42 11.72 11.23
N ALA A 145 -0.37 12.25 10.60
CA ALA A 145 -0.22 13.67 10.33
C ALA A 145 -1.34 14.20 9.42
N VAL A 146 -1.67 13.49 8.33
CA VAL A 146 -2.80 13.87 7.46
C VAL A 146 -4.13 13.77 8.21
N THR A 147 -4.33 12.74 9.03
CA THR A 147 -5.54 12.61 9.86
C THR A 147 -5.68 13.80 10.83
N LEU A 148 -4.62 14.17 11.53
CA LEU A 148 -4.62 15.34 12.42
C LEU A 148 -4.85 16.65 11.66
N ALA A 149 -4.28 16.79 10.47
CA ALA A 149 -4.53 17.95 9.61
C ALA A 149 -6.01 18.04 9.21
N LEU A 150 -6.65 16.92 8.84
CA LEU A 150 -8.08 16.88 8.53
C LEU A 150 -8.95 17.20 9.75
N ILE A 151 -8.59 16.72 10.94
CA ILE A 151 -9.26 17.09 12.20
C ILE A 151 -9.10 18.59 12.47
N GLY A 152 -7.89 19.14 12.28
CA GLY A 152 -7.63 20.56 12.43
C GLY A 152 -8.46 21.43 11.48
N LEU A 153 -8.57 21.01 10.21
CA LEU A 153 -9.40 21.67 9.20
C LEU A 153 -10.91 21.55 9.49
N SER A 154 -11.35 20.54 10.24
CA SER A 154 -12.76 20.40 10.63
C SER A 154 -13.13 21.19 11.89
N LEU A 155 -12.17 21.74 12.65
CA LEU A 155 -12.43 22.49 13.89
C LEU A 155 -13.40 23.68 13.73
N PRO A 156 -13.35 24.50 12.67
CA PRO A 156 -14.32 25.59 12.50
C PRO A 156 -15.76 25.08 12.40
N PHE A 157 -15.96 23.87 11.90
CA PHE A 157 -17.25 23.21 11.79
C PHE A 157 -17.63 22.46 13.06
N ALA A 158 -16.68 22.25 13.99
CA ALA A 158 -16.90 21.54 15.24
C ALA A 158 -17.83 22.29 16.20
N ALA A 159 -17.98 23.61 16.04
CA ALA A 159 -18.93 24.41 16.80
C ALA A 159 -20.40 23.98 16.59
N HIS A 160 -20.69 23.28 15.49
CA HIS A 160 -22.01 22.72 15.19
C HIS A 160 -22.18 21.26 15.65
N LEU A 161 -21.14 20.66 16.24
CA LEU A 161 -21.21 19.30 16.78
C LEU A 161 -21.82 19.31 18.19
N GLY A 162 -22.60 18.28 18.50
CA GLY A 162 -23.02 18.03 19.88
C GLY A 162 -21.82 17.66 20.76
N ALA A 163 -21.98 17.81 22.08
CA ALA A 163 -20.91 17.59 23.06
C ALA A 163 -20.25 16.20 22.94
N ALA A 164 -21.05 15.15 22.69
CA ALA A 164 -20.55 13.79 22.50
C ALA A 164 -19.67 13.65 21.25
N GLN A 165 -20.06 14.29 20.13
CA GLN A 165 -19.28 14.24 18.90
C GLN A 165 -17.98 15.05 19.02
N ALA A 166 -18.03 16.21 19.68
CA ALA A 166 -16.84 17.00 19.98
C ALA A 166 -15.85 16.25 20.88
N GLN A 167 -16.37 15.57 21.91
CA GLN A 167 -15.56 14.71 22.78
C GLN A 167 -14.94 13.54 22.01
N GLY A 168 -15.72 12.88 21.15
CA GLY A 168 -15.22 11.79 20.29
C GLY A 168 -14.10 12.24 19.34
N LEU A 169 -14.23 13.44 18.76
CA LEU A 169 -13.20 14.05 17.92
C LEU A 169 -11.92 14.34 18.71
N GLY A 170 -12.05 14.92 19.91
CA GLY A 170 -10.93 15.19 20.81
C GLY A 170 -10.20 13.93 21.27
N LEU A 171 -10.94 12.89 21.66
CA LEU A 171 -10.36 11.59 22.05
C LEU A 171 -9.66 10.90 20.88
N SER A 172 -10.22 11.00 19.67
CA SER A 172 -9.60 10.45 18.45
C SER A 172 -8.29 11.16 18.14
N ALA A 173 -8.27 12.50 18.20
CA ALA A 173 -7.05 13.29 18.01
C ALA A 173 -5.99 12.95 19.07
N LEU A 174 -6.39 12.87 20.34
CA LEU A 174 -5.51 12.48 21.44
C LEU A 174 -4.91 11.09 21.22
N PHE A 175 -5.73 10.12 20.81
CA PHE A 175 -5.26 8.76 20.50
C PHE A 175 -4.23 8.75 19.36
N VAL A 176 -4.50 9.48 18.27
CA VAL A 176 -3.57 9.58 17.13
C VAL A 176 -2.25 10.24 17.53
N VAL A 177 -2.28 11.27 18.37
CA VAL A 177 -1.06 11.88 18.93
C VAL A 177 -0.34 10.87 19.83
N ALA A 178 -1.04 10.26 20.78
CA ALA A 178 -0.48 9.33 21.75
C ALA A 178 0.24 8.14 21.09
N ILE A 179 -0.34 7.54 20.04
CA ILE A 179 0.29 6.43 19.33
C ILE A 179 1.50 6.87 18.47
N SER A 180 1.57 8.16 18.09
CA SER A 180 2.66 8.71 17.28
C SER A 180 3.86 9.15 18.12
N VAL A 181 3.62 9.66 19.33
CA VAL A 181 4.64 10.25 20.22
C VAL A 181 5.84 9.32 20.50
N PRO A 182 5.68 8.02 20.81
CA PRO A 182 6.82 7.13 21.07
C PRO A 182 7.83 7.09 19.93
N PHE A 183 7.37 7.09 18.67
CA PHE A 183 8.25 7.06 17.50
C PHE A 183 9.03 8.37 17.32
N LEU A 184 8.47 9.49 17.77
CA LEU A 184 9.12 10.80 17.74
C LEU A 184 10.13 10.97 18.90
N LEU A 185 9.77 10.54 20.10
CA LEU A 185 10.63 10.60 21.29
C LEU A 185 11.86 9.69 21.14
N PHE A 186 11.65 8.46 20.67
CA PHE A 186 12.72 7.47 20.51
C PHE A 186 13.32 7.45 19.10
N ARG A 187 13.20 8.55 18.33
CA ARG A 187 13.58 8.59 16.90
C ARG A 187 15.00 8.07 16.62
N ARG A 188 15.97 8.38 17.51
CA ARG A 188 17.38 7.97 17.35
C ARG A 188 17.62 6.48 17.55
N ARG A 189 16.73 5.79 18.27
CA ARG A 189 16.81 4.33 18.49
C ARG A 189 15.92 3.55 17.55
N VAL A 190 14.78 4.15 17.17
CA VAL A 190 13.80 3.52 16.30
C VAL A 190 14.27 3.55 14.85
N PHE A 191 14.69 4.70 14.33
CA PHE A 191 15.02 4.82 12.91
C PHE A 191 16.47 4.48 12.61
N SER A 192 16.67 3.80 11.48
CA SER A 192 17.98 3.38 10.97
C SER A 192 18.49 4.24 9.82
N LEU A 193 17.59 4.88 9.06
CA LEU A 193 17.94 5.74 7.93
C LEU A 193 18.46 7.12 8.36
N PRO A 194 19.35 7.75 7.56
CA PRO A 194 19.76 9.13 7.76
C PRO A 194 18.57 10.10 7.75
N GLY A 195 18.66 11.19 8.50
CA GLY A 195 17.55 12.17 8.64
C GLY A 195 17.10 12.82 7.32
N ALA A 196 17.97 12.92 6.32
CA ALA A 196 17.60 13.39 4.99
C ALA A 196 16.66 12.39 4.27
N GLU A 197 16.99 11.10 4.34
CA GLU A 197 16.18 10.03 3.74
C GLU A 197 14.84 9.86 4.48
N LEU A 198 14.82 9.96 5.82
CA LEU A 198 13.57 9.95 6.58
C LEU A 198 12.62 11.08 6.16
N ARG A 199 13.13 12.30 5.97
CA ARG A 199 12.32 13.44 5.50
C ARG A 199 11.79 13.24 4.09
N TYR A 200 12.64 12.73 3.18
CA TYR A 200 12.21 12.42 1.82
C TYR A 200 11.07 11.40 1.82
N VAL A 201 11.26 10.27 2.51
CA VAL A 201 10.24 9.21 2.62
C VAL A 201 8.94 9.73 3.20
N PHE A 202 9.02 10.53 4.28
CA PHE A 202 7.84 11.13 4.90
C PHE A 202 7.06 12.00 3.91
N TRP A 203 7.72 12.91 3.19
CA TRP A 203 7.04 13.78 2.23
C TRP A 203 6.47 13.04 1.03
N VAL A 204 7.15 11.99 0.53
CA VAL A 204 6.58 11.13 -0.51
C VAL A 204 5.30 10.44 -0.01
N HIS A 205 5.27 9.98 1.25
CA HIS A 205 4.04 9.44 1.84
C HIS A 205 2.93 10.49 1.97
N ILE A 206 3.24 11.73 2.38
CA ILE A 206 2.26 12.81 2.42
C ILE A 206 1.69 13.08 1.03
N ALA A 207 2.55 13.29 0.03
CA ALA A 207 2.15 13.56 -1.35
C ALA A 207 1.28 12.44 -1.90
N ARG A 208 1.68 11.18 -1.67
CA ARG A 208 0.92 9.99 -2.05
C ARG A 208 -0.45 9.95 -1.38
N LEU A 209 -0.54 10.21 -0.07
CA LEU A 209 -1.81 10.22 0.66
C LEU A 209 -2.75 11.30 0.14
N VAL A 210 -2.25 12.52 -0.07
CA VAL A 210 -3.05 13.63 -0.63
C VAL A 210 -3.52 13.27 -2.04
N ALA A 211 -2.64 12.77 -2.90
CA ALA A 211 -2.98 12.34 -4.25
C ALA A 211 -4.04 11.23 -4.25
N SER A 212 -3.88 10.18 -3.43
CA SER A 212 -4.87 9.12 -3.29
C SER A 212 -6.22 9.64 -2.81
N THR A 213 -6.25 10.57 -1.84
CA THR A 213 -7.49 11.17 -1.32
C THR A 213 -8.19 11.99 -2.41
N VAL A 214 -7.47 12.81 -3.16
CA VAL A 214 -8.02 13.63 -4.25
C VAL A 214 -8.51 12.74 -5.39
N LEU A 215 -7.71 11.76 -5.81
CA LEU A 215 -8.09 10.81 -6.86
C LEU A 215 -9.32 10.00 -6.47
N LEU A 216 -9.43 9.59 -5.20
CA LEU A 216 -10.60 8.88 -4.71
C LEU A 216 -11.86 9.75 -4.77
N ALA A 217 -11.78 11.00 -4.33
CA ALA A 217 -12.89 11.94 -4.44
C ALA A 217 -13.30 12.16 -5.91
N LEU A 218 -12.32 12.27 -6.82
CA LEU A 218 -12.56 12.38 -8.25
C LEU A 218 -13.26 11.14 -8.83
N VAL A 219 -12.79 9.93 -8.49
CA VAL A 219 -13.40 8.67 -8.95
C VAL A 219 -14.86 8.59 -8.50
N TRP A 220 -15.16 8.97 -7.26
CA TRP A 220 -16.54 9.00 -6.78
C TRP A 220 -17.39 10.09 -7.44
N ALA A 221 -16.84 11.29 -7.66
CA ALA A 221 -17.53 12.36 -8.36
C ALA A 221 -17.89 11.97 -9.80
N LEU A 222 -17.01 11.23 -10.49
CA LEU A 222 -17.28 10.69 -11.82
C LEU A 222 -18.28 9.53 -11.81
N ALA A 223 -18.36 8.76 -10.71
CA ALA A 223 -19.32 7.67 -10.56
C ALA A 223 -20.74 8.15 -10.20
N LEU A 224 -20.86 9.22 -9.41
CA LEU A 224 -22.13 9.85 -9.03
C LEU A 224 -22.02 11.38 -9.10
N PRO A 225 -22.16 11.97 -10.31
CA PRO A 225 -22.02 13.41 -10.54
C PRO A 225 -23.04 14.29 -9.80
N GLN A 226 -24.18 13.71 -9.42
CA GLN A 226 -25.25 14.40 -8.70
C GLN A 226 -24.91 14.72 -7.23
N VAL A 227 -23.86 14.11 -6.68
CA VAL A 227 -23.45 14.33 -5.29
C VAL A 227 -22.43 15.48 -5.22
N PRO A 228 -22.63 16.48 -4.35
CA PRO A 228 -21.72 17.61 -4.25
C PRO A 228 -20.30 17.18 -3.84
N LEU A 229 -19.29 17.83 -4.42
CA LEU A 229 -17.87 17.49 -4.23
C LEU A 229 -17.43 17.50 -2.75
N GLY A 230 -18.04 18.35 -1.92
CA GLY A 230 -17.80 18.39 -0.48
C GLY A 230 -18.16 17.09 0.25
N ALA A 231 -19.18 16.35 -0.21
CA ALA A 231 -19.54 15.06 0.38
C ALA A 231 -18.47 13.99 0.09
N TRP A 232 -17.84 14.03 -1.08
CA TRP A 232 -16.74 13.12 -1.42
C TRP A 232 -15.46 13.40 -0.63
N LEU A 233 -15.16 14.67 -0.38
CA LEU A 233 -14.07 15.06 0.52
C LEU A 233 -14.33 14.56 1.96
N LEU A 234 -15.56 14.70 2.46
CA LEU A 234 -15.95 14.19 3.78
C LEU A 234 -15.82 12.66 3.85
N LEU A 235 -16.34 11.94 2.84
CA LEU A 235 -16.20 10.49 2.75
C LEU A 235 -14.74 10.05 2.65
N SER A 236 -13.90 10.83 1.97
CA SER A 236 -12.46 10.56 1.89
C SER A 236 -11.78 10.76 3.25
N ALA A 237 -12.18 11.77 4.03
CA ALA A 237 -11.72 11.96 5.39
C ALA A 237 -12.15 10.81 6.32
N VAL A 238 -13.41 10.36 6.23
CA VAL A 238 -13.88 9.16 6.95
C VAL A 238 -13.07 7.93 6.55
N ARG A 239 -12.78 7.74 5.26
CA ARG A 239 -11.93 6.64 4.81
C ARG A 239 -10.51 6.72 5.39
N MET A 240 -9.94 7.92 5.49
CA MET A 240 -8.64 8.11 6.13
C MET A 240 -8.67 7.70 7.60
N ILE A 241 -9.76 7.98 8.32
CA ILE A 241 -9.95 7.57 9.73
C ILE A 241 -10.11 6.05 9.84
N VAL A 242 -10.99 5.44 9.04
CA VAL A 242 -11.17 3.97 9.00
C VAL A 242 -9.86 3.26 8.66
N GLY A 243 -9.05 3.87 7.78
CA GLY A 243 -7.70 3.43 7.44
C GLY A 243 -6.74 3.28 8.62
N ARG A 244 -7.01 3.95 9.75
CA ARG A 244 -6.18 3.94 10.97
C ARG A 244 -6.56 2.86 11.97
N LEU A 245 -7.71 2.20 11.82
CA LEU A 245 -8.13 1.15 12.75
C LEU A 245 -7.16 -0.04 12.63
N PRO A 246 -6.36 -0.32 13.68
CA PRO A 246 -5.48 -1.48 13.67
C PRO A 246 -6.32 -2.76 13.73
N PHE A 247 -5.82 -3.85 13.15
CA PHE A 247 -6.44 -5.19 13.22
C PHE A 247 -7.84 -5.34 12.61
N VAL A 248 -8.31 -4.35 11.83
CA VAL A 248 -9.51 -4.52 11.00
C VAL A 248 -9.12 -5.15 9.66
N PRO A 249 -9.53 -6.40 9.39
CA PRO A 249 -9.46 -6.98 8.05
C PRO A 249 -10.51 -6.33 7.14
N ASN A 250 -10.20 -6.20 5.85
CA ASN A 250 -11.09 -5.65 4.83
C ASN A 250 -11.69 -4.27 5.20
N LYS A 251 -10.80 -3.28 5.34
CA LYS A 251 -11.16 -1.90 5.72
C LYS A 251 -12.20 -1.25 4.80
N ASP A 252 -12.26 -1.70 3.55
CA ASP A 252 -13.23 -1.21 2.58
C ASP A 252 -14.66 -1.69 2.89
N LEU A 253 -14.85 -2.88 3.48
CA LEU A 253 -16.17 -3.31 3.97
C LEU A 253 -16.64 -2.50 5.19
N LEU A 254 -15.77 -2.25 6.17
CA LEU A 254 -16.13 -1.37 7.29
C LEU A 254 -16.47 0.03 6.79
N PHE A 255 -15.68 0.56 5.85
CA PHE A 255 -15.96 1.84 5.24
C PHE A 255 -17.31 1.84 4.51
N ALA A 256 -17.64 0.81 3.74
CA ALA A 256 -18.93 0.66 3.09
C ALA A 256 -20.10 0.66 4.09
N ASN A 257 -19.96 -0.01 5.25
CA ASN A 257 -20.96 0.04 6.32
C ASN A 257 -21.13 1.46 6.89
N PHE A 258 -20.03 2.19 7.14
CA PHE A 258 -20.09 3.59 7.55
C PHE A 258 -20.80 4.47 6.51
N VAL A 259 -20.52 4.27 5.22
CA VAL A 259 -21.20 4.98 4.13
C VAL A 259 -22.69 4.64 4.09
N GLY A 260 -23.06 3.38 4.33
CA GLY A 260 -24.46 2.95 4.45
C GLY A 260 -25.18 3.66 5.58
N LEU A 261 -24.54 3.81 6.75
CA LEU A 261 -25.10 4.53 7.90
C LEU A 261 -25.22 6.05 7.66
N LEU A 262 -24.23 6.65 7.00
CA LEU A 262 -24.19 8.09 6.72
C LEU A 262 -25.05 8.51 5.51
N GLY A 263 -25.36 7.56 4.62
CA GLY A 263 -25.89 7.83 3.28
C GLY A 263 -27.05 6.95 2.85
N ALA A 264 -27.72 6.28 3.80
CA ALA A 264 -28.93 5.51 3.51
C ALA A 264 -29.96 6.42 2.80
N GLY A 265 -30.17 6.19 1.50
CA GLY A 265 -31.07 6.96 0.64
C GLY A 265 -30.42 7.84 -0.43
N GLN A 266 -29.10 8.07 -0.39
CA GLN A 266 -28.39 8.92 -1.37
C GLN A 266 -27.56 8.14 -2.41
N GLY A 267 -27.62 6.81 -2.42
CA GLY A 267 -26.87 5.97 -3.36
C GLY A 267 -25.35 5.90 -3.11
N LEU A 268 -24.85 6.53 -2.04
CA LEU A 268 -23.42 6.57 -1.67
C LEU A 268 -22.74 5.19 -1.51
N PRO A 269 -23.42 4.11 -1.06
CA PRO A 269 -22.79 2.80 -0.96
C PRO A 269 -22.34 2.21 -2.32
N MET A 270 -22.98 2.61 -3.42
CA MET A 270 -22.77 2.00 -4.73
C MET A 270 -21.37 2.31 -5.31
N PRO A 271 -20.88 3.56 -5.38
CA PRO A 271 -19.52 3.85 -5.82
C PRO A 271 -18.43 3.21 -4.96
N VAL A 272 -18.69 3.05 -3.65
CA VAL A 272 -17.75 2.40 -2.73
C VAL A 272 -17.62 0.92 -3.07
N ALA A 273 -18.74 0.22 -3.23
CA ALA A 273 -18.76 -1.18 -3.64
C ALA A 273 -18.16 -1.38 -5.04
N LEU A 274 -18.44 -0.46 -5.97
CA LEU A 274 -17.88 -0.49 -7.32
C LEU A 274 -16.34 -0.41 -7.30
N ILE A 275 -15.76 0.56 -6.58
CA ILE A 275 -14.30 0.69 -6.48
C ILE A 275 -13.68 -0.54 -5.83
N ALA A 276 -14.29 -1.09 -4.79
CA ALA A 276 -13.82 -2.30 -4.14
C ALA A 276 -13.82 -3.49 -5.12
N GLY A 277 -14.91 -3.69 -5.86
CA GLY A 277 -15.01 -4.75 -6.86
C GLY A 277 -14.03 -4.56 -8.03
N LEU A 278 -13.85 -3.35 -8.54
CA LEU A 278 -12.87 -3.06 -9.59
C LEU A 278 -11.43 -3.29 -9.11
N THR A 279 -11.12 -2.91 -7.87
CA THR A 279 -9.81 -3.16 -7.26
C THR A 279 -9.53 -4.67 -7.19
N LEU A 280 -10.55 -5.45 -6.83
CA LEU A 280 -10.48 -6.90 -6.80
C LEU A 280 -10.26 -7.51 -8.19
N VAL A 281 -10.95 -7.02 -9.21
CA VAL A 281 -10.72 -7.42 -10.61
C VAL A 281 -9.28 -7.13 -11.03
N VAL A 282 -8.76 -5.93 -10.72
CA VAL A 282 -7.36 -5.59 -11.01
C VAL A 282 -6.39 -6.53 -10.28
N HIS A 283 -6.69 -6.93 -9.04
CA HIS A 283 -5.89 -7.93 -8.32
C HIS A 283 -5.85 -9.26 -9.05
N VAL A 284 -7.00 -9.80 -9.47
CA VAL A 284 -7.06 -11.04 -10.26
C VAL A 284 -6.22 -10.91 -11.54
N LEU A 285 -6.42 -9.83 -12.29
CA LEU A 285 -5.73 -9.61 -13.56
C LEU A 285 -4.22 -9.53 -13.38
N LEU A 286 -3.74 -8.77 -12.40
CA LEU A 286 -2.31 -8.61 -12.14
C LEU A 286 -1.69 -9.91 -11.60
N LEU A 287 -2.35 -10.61 -10.68
CA LEU A 287 -1.90 -11.91 -10.18
C LEU A 287 -1.82 -12.97 -11.30
N GLY A 288 -2.75 -12.96 -12.26
CA GLY A 288 -2.71 -13.82 -13.44
C GLY A 288 -1.62 -13.40 -14.44
N ALA A 289 -1.38 -12.10 -14.62
CA ALA A 289 -0.39 -11.59 -15.56
C ALA A 289 1.05 -11.87 -15.13
N PHE A 290 1.37 -11.84 -13.82
CA PHE A 290 2.74 -12.04 -13.35
C PHE A 290 3.34 -13.42 -13.69
N PRO A 291 2.66 -14.56 -13.47
CA PRO A 291 3.14 -15.88 -13.89
C PRO A 291 3.26 -16.01 -15.40
N LEU A 292 2.29 -15.49 -16.18
CA LEU A 292 2.32 -15.53 -17.64
C LEU A 292 3.55 -14.78 -18.17
N ALA A 293 3.82 -13.58 -17.68
CA ALA A 293 4.99 -12.80 -18.05
C ALA A 293 6.31 -13.52 -17.71
N ALA A 294 6.36 -14.29 -16.61
CA ALA A 294 7.53 -15.09 -16.25
C ALA A 294 7.77 -16.26 -17.22
N LEU A 295 6.70 -16.94 -17.67
CA LEU A 295 6.78 -18.02 -18.65
C LEU A 295 7.30 -17.54 -20.02
N PHE A 296 6.91 -16.34 -20.45
CA PHE A 296 7.41 -15.77 -21.70
C PHE A 296 8.88 -15.36 -21.63
N ARG A 297 9.37 -14.93 -20.46
CA ARG A 297 10.80 -14.60 -20.27
C ARG A 297 11.71 -15.83 -20.17
N SER A 298 11.21 -16.97 -19.71
CA SER A 298 12.00 -18.21 -19.63
C SER A 298 12.12 -18.96 -20.95
N ARG A 299 11.39 -18.53 -22.00
CA ARG A 299 11.44 -19.10 -23.36
C ARG A 299 12.33 -18.30 -24.32
N ARG A 300 12.94 -17.22 -23.86
CA ARG A 300 13.97 -16.46 -24.57
C ARG A 300 15.31 -16.68 -23.89
#